data_AF-A0AAD6T1Z7-F1
#
_entry.id   AF-A0AAD6T1Z7-F1
#
_cell.length_a   1.000
_cell.length_b   1.000
_cell.length_c   1.000
_cell.angle_alpha   90.00
_cell.angle_beta   90.00
_cell.angle_gamma   90.00
#
_symmetry.space_group_name_H-M   'P 1'
#
loop_
_entity.id
_entity.type
_entity.pdbx_description
1 polymer ?
#
loop_
_entity_poly.entity_id
_entity_poly.type
_entity_poly.pdbx_seq_one_letter_code
_entity_poly.pdbx_strand_id
1 'polypeptide(L)'
;LSWVDANTDAFISRLSHAVAIPSISGDPAYRPRVQEMSDWLNAELNKVGVETKQVDLGTHVMDGQTLPLPNAILGRIGDDTSKKTVLIY
;
A
#
# COMPACT_ATOMS: atom_id res chain seq x y z
N LEU A 1 22.35 -11.79 4.60
CA LEU A 1 21.86 -10.67 3.76
C LEU A 1 22.19 -10.84 2.28
N SER A 2 23.07 -11.79 1.88
CA SER A 2 23.45 -12.02 0.48
C SER A 2 22.29 -12.12 -0.52
N TRP A 3 21.15 -12.72 -0.14
CA TRP A 3 19.97 -12.75 -1.00
C TRP A 3 19.38 -11.35 -1.24
N VAL A 4 19.34 -10.51 -0.21
CA VAL A 4 18.90 -9.11 -0.33
C VAL A 4 19.85 -8.35 -1.26
N ASP A 5 21.15 -8.48 -1.04
CA ASP A 5 22.18 -7.81 -1.86
C ASP A 5 22.04 -8.22 -3.34
N ALA A 6 21.87 -9.51 -3.60
CA ALA A 6 21.68 -10.06 -4.95
C ALA A 6 20.36 -9.64 -5.63
N ASN A 7 19.38 -9.13 -4.89
CA ASN A 7 18.08 -8.69 -5.41
C ASN A 7 17.92 -7.16 -5.39
N THR A 8 19.01 -6.42 -5.12
CA THR A 8 18.98 -4.95 -4.99
C THR A 8 18.34 -4.27 -6.20
N ASP A 9 18.70 -4.67 -7.42
CA ASP A 9 18.14 -4.08 -8.65
C ASP A 9 16.62 -4.27 -8.75
N ALA A 10 16.11 -5.44 -8.33
CA ALA A 10 14.67 -5.70 -8.31
C ALA A 10 13.95 -4.82 -7.29
N PHE A 11 14.56 -4.56 -6.12
CA PHE A 11 13.99 -3.65 -5.12
C PHE A 11 14.01 -2.20 -5.58
N ILE A 12 15.09 -1.75 -6.22
CA ILE A 12 15.18 -0.42 -6.82
C ILE A 12 14.10 -0.26 -7.90
N SER A 13 13.91 -1.25 -8.77
CA SER A 13 12.85 -1.24 -9.78
C SER A 13 11.45 -1.17 -9.15
N ARG A 14 11.16 -1.99 -8.14
CA ARG A 14 9.88 -1.93 -7.41
C ARG A 14 9.65 -0.55 -6.78
N LEU A 15 10.67 0.02 -6.14
CA LEU A 15 10.60 1.36 -5.56
C LEU A 15 10.35 2.42 -6.64
N SER A 16 11.01 2.31 -7.79
CA SER A 16 10.79 3.21 -8.93
C SER A 16 9.34 3.16 -9.43
N HIS A 17 8.71 1.99 -9.48
CA HIS A 17 7.30 1.86 -9.83
C HIS A 17 6.38 2.52 -8.79
N ALA A 18 6.66 2.35 -7.50
CA ALA A 18 5.89 3.00 -6.44
C ALA A 18 5.99 4.53 -6.53
N VAL A 19 7.21 5.07 -6.63
CA VAL A 19 7.47 6.52 -6.69
C VAL A 19 6.89 7.16 -7.95
N ALA A 20 6.76 6.42 -9.05
CA ALA A 20 6.13 6.91 -10.27
C ALA A 20 4.63 7.18 -10.12
N ILE A 21 3.96 6.64 -9.09
CA ILE A 21 2.56 6.91 -8.77
C ILE A 21 2.51 8.18 -7.89
N PRO A 22 2.02 9.32 -8.40
CA PRO A 22 2.02 10.57 -7.63
C PRO A 22 0.87 10.58 -6.60
N SER A 23 1.02 9.83 -5.52
CA SER A 23 0.00 9.66 -4.47
C SER A 23 -0.03 10.84 -3.48
N ILE A 24 -0.31 12.04 -3.97
CA ILE A 24 -0.32 13.29 -3.18
C ILE A 24 -1.69 13.46 -2.52
N SER A 25 -1.81 13.14 -1.23
CA SER A 25 -3.09 13.19 -0.51
C SER A 25 -3.56 14.62 -0.15
N GLY A 26 -2.63 15.57 -0.12
CA GLY A 26 -2.90 16.98 0.18
C GLY A 26 -3.45 17.79 -1.00
N ASP A 27 -3.58 17.19 -2.18
CA ASP A 27 -4.15 17.84 -3.38
C ASP A 27 -5.38 17.05 -3.86
N PRO A 28 -6.59 17.67 -3.92
CA PRO A 28 -7.80 17.01 -4.40
C PRO A 28 -7.67 16.36 -5.77
N ALA A 29 -6.91 16.96 -6.68
CA ALA A 29 -6.74 16.49 -8.06
C ALA A 29 -6.03 15.14 -8.13
N TYR A 30 -5.23 14.81 -7.12
CA TYR A 30 -4.47 13.56 -7.05
C TYR A 30 -5.21 12.45 -6.30
N ARG A 31 -6.45 12.67 -5.83
CA ARG A 31 -7.21 11.62 -5.10
C ARG A 31 -7.26 10.26 -5.84
N PRO A 32 -7.49 10.21 -7.17
CA PRO A 32 -7.44 8.94 -7.90
C PRO A 32 -6.06 8.25 -7.85
N ARG A 33 -4.97 9.03 -7.80
CA ARG A 33 -3.59 8.52 -7.73
C ARG A 33 -3.25 7.96 -6.35
N VAL A 34 -3.85 8.50 -5.30
CA VAL A 34 -3.73 7.93 -3.95
C VAL A 34 -4.44 6.58 -3.86
N GLN A 35 -5.62 6.44 -4.51
CA GLN A 35 -6.29 5.14 -4.61
C GLN A 35 -5.47 4.15 -5.46
N GLU A 36 -4.90 4.60 -6.59
CA GLU A 36 -4.01 3.78 -7.44
C GLU A 36 -2.81 3.23 -6.63
N MET A 37 -2.21 4.04 -5.76
CA MET A 37 -1.14 3.61 -4.86
C MET A 37 -1.60 2.55 -3.84
N SER A 38 -2.84 2.68 -3.31
CA SER A 38 -3.44 1.66 -2.44
C SER A 38 -3.63 0.33 -3.21
N ASP A 39 -4.14 0.39 -4.44
CA ASP A 39 -4.35 -0.81 -5.27
C ASP A 39 -3.02 -1.46 -5.66
N TRP A 40 -2.00 -0.67 -6.00
CA TRP A 40 -0.65 -1.16 -6.29
C TRP A 40 -0.03 -1.86 -5.08
N LEU A 41 -0.10 -1.25 -3.90
CA LEU A 41 0.45 -1.84 -2.68
C LEU A 41 -0.26 -3.14 -2.33
N ASN A 42 -1.59 -3.17 -2.47
CA ASN A 42 -2.38 -4.38 -2.30
C ASN A 42 -1.91 -5.50 -3.24
N ALA A 43 -1.65 -5.19 -4.51
CA ALA A 43 -1.12 -6.16 -5.46
C ALA A 43 0.29 -6.66 -5.10
N GLU A 44 1.21 -5.78 -4.69
CA GLU A 44 2.56 -6.18 -4.28
C GLU A 44 2.57 -7.07 -3.04
N LEU A 45 1.72 -6.79 -2.06
CA LEU A 45 1.55 -7.62 -0.86
C LEU A 45 1.01 -9.01 -1.22
N ASN A 46 -0.01 -9.09 -2.08
CA ASN A 46 -0.55 -10.36 -2.54
C ASN A 46 0.48 -11.21 -3.29
N LYS A 47 1.36 -10.61 -4.10
CA LYS A 47 2.43 -11.34 -4.84
C LYS A 47 3.41 -12.07 -3.92
N VAL A 48 3.58 -11.61 -2.69
CA VAL A 48 4.48 -12.22 -1.70
C VAL A 48 3.74 -13.06 -0.65
N GLY A 49 2.45 -13.35 -0.87
CA GLY A 49 1.66 -14.26 -0.04
C GLY A 49 1.04 -13.61 1.20
N VAL A 50 0.91 -12.28 1.23
CA VAL A 50 0.15 -11.59 2.27
C VAL A 50 -1.35 -11.68 1.92
N GLU A 51 -2.16 -12.14 2.86
CA GLU A 51 -3.62 -12.04 2.77
C GLU A 51 -4.03 -10.60 3.06
N THR A 52 -4.62 -9.93 2.06
CA THR A 52 -5.00 -8.51 2.17
C THR A 52 -6.51 -8.30 2.16
N LYS A 53 -6.96 -7.30 2.91
CA LYS A 53 -8.30 -6.72 2.81
C LYS A 53 -8.18 -5.21 2.60
N GLN A 54 -8.83 -4.70 1.55
CA GLN A 54 -9.04 -3.26 1.37
C GLN A 54 -10.30 -2.85 2.15
N VAL A 55 -10.14 -1.87 3.03
CA VAL A 55 -11.19 -1.36 3.91
C VAL A 55 -11.58 0.04 3.45
N ASP A 56 -12.85 0.19 3.07
CA ASP A 56 -13.46 1.49 2.77
C ASP A 56 -13.51 2.34 4.03
N LEU A 57 -12.96 3.55 3.94
CA LEU A 57 -12.89 4.53 5.03
C LEU A 57 -13.97 5.62 4.92
N GLY A 58 -14.79 5.59 3.86
CA GLY A 58 -15.82 6.57 3.59
C GLY A 58 -15.29 7.79 2.85
N THR A 59 -15.70 8.99 3.27
CA THR A 59 -15.42 10.23 2.55
C THR A 59 -14.81 11.30 3.45
N HIS A 60 -14.13 12.27 2.85
CA HIS A 60 -13.51 13.41 3.51
C HIS A 60 -13.78 14.68 2.70
N VAL A 61 -14.15 15.76 3.39
CA VAL A 61 -14.31 17.10 2.79
C VAL A 61 -12.96 17.82 2.80
N MET A 62 -12.44 18.13 1.61
CA MET A 62 -11.18 18.83 1.40
C MET A 62 -11.40 19.97 0.41
N ASP A 63 -11.01 21.20 0.76
CA ASP A 63 -11.25 22.41 -0.04
C ASP A 63 -12.71 22.58 -0.50
N GLY A 64 -13.65 22.24 0.38
CA GLY A 64 -15.09 22.29 0.09
C GLY A 64 -15.61 21.16 -0.81
N GLN A 65 -14.77 20.21 -1.20
CA GLN A 65 -15.13 19.05 -2.04
C GLN A 65 -15.22 17.78 -1.20
N THR A 66 -16.32 17.02 -1.33
CA THR A 66 -16.43 15.68 -0.75
C THR A 66 -15.71 14.68 -1.64
N LEU A 67 -14.67 14.05 -1.10
CA LEU A 67 -13.81 13.12 -1.82
C LEU A 67 -13.79 11.76 -1.11
N PRO A 68 -13.84 10.62 -1.83
CA PRO A 68 -13.69 9.31 -1.21
C PRO A 68 -12.30 9.16 -0.62
N LEU A 69 -12.19 8.65 0.61
CA LEU A 69 -10.90 8.33 1.21
C LEU A 69 -10.31 7.11 0.49
N PRO A 70 -8.99 7.08 0.27
CA PRO A 70 -8.34 5.87 -0.22
C PRO A 70 -8.54 4.71 0.76
N ASN A 71 -8.71 3.51 0.24
CA ASN A 71 -8.88 2.32 1.09
C ASN A 71 -7.65 2.10 1.98
N ALA A 72 -7.87 1.75 3.25
CA ALA A 72 -6.83 1.19 4.10
C ALA A 72 -6.58 -0.27 3.74
N ILE A 73 -5.33 -0.71 3.73
CA ILE A 73 -4.97 -2.10 3.47
C ILE A 73 -4.63 -2.76 4.79
N LEU A 74 -5.39 -3.79 5.15
CA LEU A 74 -5.07 -4.67 6.25
C LEU A 74 -4.46 -5.95 5.67
N GLY A 75 -3.17 -6.16 5.93
CA GLY A 75 -2.43 -7.34 5.48
C GLY A 75 -2.07 -8.25 6.64
N ARG A 76 -2.13 -9.57 6.41
CA ARG A 76 -1.61 -10.59 7.33
C ARG A 76 -0.83 -11.64 6.55
N ILE A 77 0.34 -12.01 7.05
CA ILE A 77 1.12 -13.14 6.53
C ILE A 77 1.44 -14.11 7.66
N GLY A 78 0.88 -15.31 7.57
CA GLY A 78 0.94 -16.33 8.62
C GLY A 78 -0.09 -16.15 9.73
N ASP A 79 -0.41 -17.26 10.40
CA ASP A 79 -1.44 -17.37 11.44
C ASP A 79 -1.05 -18.34 12.57
N ASP A 80 0.24 -18.66 12.65
CA ASP A 80 0.81 -19.60 13.61
C ASP A 80 0.69 -19.07 15.05
N THR A 81 -0.16 -19.71 15.86
CA THR A 81 -0.43 -19.33 17.25
C THR A 81 0.76 -19.51 18.19
N SER A 82 1.80 -20.24 17.75
CA SER A 82 3.07 -20.37 18.50
C SER A 82 4.06 -19.24 18.22
N LYS A 83 3.83 -18.44 17.17
CA LYS A 83 4.65 -17.28 16.82
C LYS A 83 4.07 -16.00 17.39
N LYS A 84 4.94 -15.01 17.62
CA LYS A 84 4.52 -13.66 17.99
C LYS A 84 3.96 -12.93 16.76
N THR A 85 2.90 -12.17 16.97
CA THR A 85 2.36 -11.24 15.96
C THR A 85 3.03 -9.88 16.11
N VAL A 86 3.51 -9.33 14.99
CA VAL A 86 4.06 -7.96 14.91
C VAL A 86 3.23 -7.18 13.90
N LEU A 87 2.77 -6.00 14.31
CA LEU A 87 2.09 -5.06 13.42
C LEU A 87 3.11 -4.08 12.85
N ILE A 88 3.06 -3.87 11.53
CA ILE A 88 3.81 -2.84 10.81
C ILE A 88 2.77 -1.88 10.23
N TYR A 89 2.97 -0.57 10.46
CA TYR A 89 2.15 0.51 9.92
C TYR A 89 3.01 1.40 9.03
#